data_AF-A0A929ZUI7-F1
#
_entry.id   AF-A0A929ZUI7-F1
#
_cell.length_a   1.000
_cell.length_b   1.000
_cell.length_c   1.000
_cell.angle_alpha   90.00
_cell.angle_beta   90.00
_cell.angle_gamma   90.00
#
_symmetry.space_group_name_H-M   'P 1'
#
loop_
_entity.id
_entity.type
_entity.pdbx_description
1 polymer ?
#
loop_
_entity_poly.entity_id
_entity_poly.type
_entity_poly.pdbx_seq_one_letter_code
_entity_poly.pdbx_strand_id
1 'polypeptide(L)'
;ISQFSVVEYFVNWLFLDGIKGVINVGLILVLLVFGIFSWKQKDKITGIIFLCILVKSIFVICFSAQYRFFIDVFFVFFVVVFREVFSKKWCLGTFSGLSVLMVSILAFPQILQEKIPSFNLGFVMRNFEAKQVYKPLYYSLNKHDTFTVGNLEFNVPRDYVFGFDTVLPVLTPHQLGEFYKLGIFPQKTGENLDQGFVWKKLNFQEKKHLKSIIEKIKK
;
A
#
# COMPACT_ATOMS: atom_id res chain seq x y z
N ILE A 1 -14.51 -22.28 7.92
CA ILE A 1 -13.13 -21.71 7.88
C ILE A 1 -12.21 -22.92 8.03
N SER A 2 -11.68 -23.43 6.92
CA SER A 2 -10.75 -24.57 6.95
C SER A 2 -9.46 -24.12 7.62
N GLN A 3 -8.99 -24.85 8.63
CA GLN A 3 -7.70 -24.60 9.25
C GLN A 3 -6.62 -24.96 8.23
N PHE A 4 -6.05 -23.96 7.56
CA PHE A 4 -4.87 -24.15 6.73
C PHE A 4 -3.78 -24.82 7.56
N SER A 5 -3.14 -25.86 7.00
CA SER A 5 -1.92 -26.39 7.58
C SER A 5 -0.82 -25.32 7.56
N VAL A 6 0.15 -25.40 8.47
CA VAL A 6 1.27 -24.43 8.54
C VAL A 6 2.02 -24.35 7.20
N VAL A 7 2.08 -25.48 6.48
CA VAL A 7 2.69 -25.57 5.15
C VAL A 7 1.84 -24.88 4.09
N GLU A 8 0.53 -25.10 4.07
CA GLU A 8 -0.38 -24.39 3.15
C GLU A 8 -0.36 -22.88 3.38
N TYR A 9 -0.30 -22.45 4.65
CA TYR A 9 -0.16 -21.03 4.98
C TYR A 9 1.14 -20.45 4.40
N PHE A 10 2.26 -21.15 4.53
CA PHE A 10 3.55 -20.72 4.00
C PHE A 10 3.57 -20.69 2.47
N VAL A 11 3.04 -21.71 1.80
CA VAL A 11 2.96 -21.77 0.34
C VAL A 11 2.05 -20.65 -0.19
N ASN A 12 0.87 -20.47 0.41
CA ASN A 12 -0.04 -19.38 0.02
C ASN A 12 0.59 -18.01 0.26
N TRP A 13 1.34 -17.84 1.35
CA TRP A 13 2.07 -16.59 1.64
C TRP A 13 3.17 -16.34 0.60
N LEU A 14 3.91 -17.36 0.19
CA LEU A 14 4.99 -17.25 -0.78
C LEU A 14 4.46 -16.90 -2.19
N PHE A 15 3.37 -17.53 -2.59
CA PHE A 15 2.73 -17.37 -3.89
C PHE A 15 1.52 -16.41 -3.87
N LEU A 16 1.53 -15.43 -2.96
CA LEU A 16 0.53 -14.36 -2.95
C LEU A 16 0.51 -13.64 -4.31
N ASP A 17 -0.66 -13.49 -4.90
CA ASP A 17 -0.82 -12.82 -6.19
C ASP A 17 -0.29 -11.37 -6.16
N GLY A 18 0.43 -11.01 -7.22
CA GLY A 18 0.96 -9.67 -7.45
C GLY A 18 2.37 -9.42 -6.87
N ILE A 19 2.72 -8.13 -6.73
CA ILE A 19 4.06 -7.71 -6.27
C ILE A 19 4.43 -8.25 -4.88
N LYS A 20 3.44 -8.57 -4.06
CA LYS A 20 3.59 -9.09 -2.71
C LYS A 20 4.31 -10.45 -2.70
N GLY A 21 3.89 -11.39 -3.54
CA GLY A 21 4.55 -12.69 -3.68
C GLY A 21 5.98 -12.55 -4.22
N VAL A 22 6.21 -11.66 -5.19
CA VAL A 22 7.55 -11.40 -5.73
C VAL A 22 8.52 -10.92 -4.65
N ILE A 23 8.09 -10.02 -3.76
CA ILE A 23 8.92 -9.55 -2.65
C ILE A 23 9.19 -10.69 -1.66
N ASN A 24 8.19 -11.53 -1.35
CA ASN A 24 8.35 -12.67 -0.44
C ASN A 24 9.37 -13.68 -0.99
N VAL A 25 9.23 -14.07 -2.25
CA VAL A 25 10.19 -14.96 -2.94
C VAL A 25 11.59 -14.33 -2.98
N GLY A 26 11.67 -13.04 -3.31
CA GLY A 26 12.92 -12.29 -3.34
C GLY A 26 13.61 -12.26 -1.97
N LEU A 27 12.85 -12.08 -0.88
CA LEU A 27 13.37 -12.10 0.48
C LEU A 27 13.99 -13.46 0.82
N ILE A 28 13.29 -14.57 0.53
CA ILE A 28 13.83 -15.91 0.79
C ILE A 28 15.10 -16.15 -0.02
N LEU A 29 15.09 -15.78 -1.31
CA LEU A 29 16.26 -15.93 -2.16
C LEU A 29 17.45 -15.14 -1.62
N VAL A 30 17.23 -13.89 -1.22
CA VAL A 30 18.27 -13.05 -0.58
C VAL A 30 18.78 -13.68 0.71
N LEU A 31 17.91 -14.19 1.59
CA LEU A 31 18.33 -14.86 2.82
C LEU A 31 19.15 -16.13 2.54
N LEU A 32 18.76 -16.93 1.55
CA LEU A 32 19.50 -18.13 1.14
C LEU A 32 20.88 -17.78 0.58
N VAL A 33 20.94 -16.85 -0.37
CA VAL A 33 22.21 -16.41 -0.97
C VAL A 33 23.12 -15.79 0.09
N PHE A 34 22.56 -14.95 0.98
CA PHE A 34 23.32 -14.31 2.04
C PHE A 34 23.82 -15.32 3.09
N GLY A 35 23.03 -16.33 3.41
CA GLY A 35 23.44 -17.43 4.29
C GLY A 35 24.60 -18.24 3.70
N ILE A 36 24.50 -18.64 2.43
CA ILE A 36 25.59 -19.33 1.72
C ILE A 36 26.85 -18.47 1.67
N PHE A 37 26.70 -17.18 1.37
CA PHE A 37 27.79 -16.22 1.32
C PHE A 37 28.48 -16.06 2.68
N SER A 38 27.69 -15.88 3.76
CA SER A 38 28.21 -15.78 5.11
C SER A 38 28.96 -17.04 5.55
N TRP A 39 28.49 -18.23 5.15
CA TRP A 39 29.19 -19.48 5.44
C TRP A 39 30.53 -19.56 4.69
N LYS A 40 30.56 -19.17 3.42
CA LYS A 40 31.78 -19.21 2.59
C LYS A 40 32.85 -18.23 3.09
N GLN A 41 32.45 -17.03 3.48
CA GLN A 41 33.40 -15.99 3.87
C GLN A 41 34.03 -16.25 5.25
N LYS A 42 33.35 -17.02 6.12
CA LYS A 42 33.81 -17.39 7.48
C LYS A 42 34.20 -16.21 8.39
N ASP A 43 33.84 -14.98 8.02
CA ASP A 43 34.06 -13.79 8.84
C ASP A 43 32.97 -13.68 9.91
N LYS A 44 33.39 -13.39 11.15
CA LYS A 44 32.51 -13.21 12.31
C LYS A 44 31.55 -12.04 12.09
N ILE A 45 32.01 -10.97 11.45
CA ILE A 45 31.19 -9.77 11.24
C ILE A 45 30.05 -10.07 10.27
N THR A 46 30.33 -10.67 9.12
CA THR A 46 29.31 -11.08 8.14
C THR A 46 28.30 -12.06 8.74
N GLY A 47 28.77 -13.00 9.58
CA GLY A 47 27.91 -13.92 10.32
C GLY A 47 26.95 -13.24 11.29
N ILE A 48 27.43 -12.25 12.05
CA ILE A 48 26.58 -11.46 12.97
C ILE A 48 25.56 -10.64 12.17
N ILE A 49 25.96 -10.00 11.08
CA ILE A 49 25.04 -9.23 10.22
C ILE A 49 23.94 -10.15 9.66
N PHE A 50 24.31 -11.35 9.19
CA PHE A 50 23.34 -12.35 8.73
C PHE A 50 22.38 -12.75 9.84
N LEU A 51 22.87 -13.04 11.05
CA LEU A 51 22.03 -13.40 12.19
C LEU A 51 21.04 -12.27 12.56
N CYS A 52 21.51 -11.01 12.58
CA CYS A 52 20.65 -9.85 12.82
C CYS A 52 19.54 -9.73 11.76
N ILE A 53 19.88 -9.90 10.48
CA ILE A 53 18.90 -9.87 9.38
C ILE A 53 17.91 -11.02 9.48
N LEU A 54 18.36 -12.22 9.84
CA LEU A 54 17.52 -13.40 9.98
C LEU A 54 16.51 -13.20 11.11
N VAL A 55 16.98 -12.80 12.30
CA VAL A 55 16.12 -12.50 13.45
C VAL A 55 15.13 -11.39 13.12
N LYS A 56 15.60 -10.30 12.50
CA LYS A 56 14.72 -9.22 12.04
C LYS A 56 13.66 -9.70 11.05
N SER A 57 14.04 -10.51 10.06
CA SER A 57 13.10 -11.03 9.05
C SER A 57 12.01 -11.89 9.70
N ILE A 58 12.37 -12.72 10.69
CA ILE A 58 11.40 -13.47 11.49
C ILE A 58 10.44 -12.53 12.21
N PHE A 59 10.95 -11.50 12.90
CA PHE A 59 10.11 -10.50 13.57
C PHE A 59 9.15 -9.79 12.61
N VAL A 60 9.61 -9.41 11.41
CA VAL A 60 8.75 -8.76 10.42
C VAL A 60 7.63 -9.70 9.97
N ILE A 61 7.94 -10.97 9.69
CA ILE A 61 6.93 -11.97 9.30
C ILE A 61 5.91 -12.18 10.43
N CYS A 62 6.34 -12.19 11.71
CA CYS A 62 5.48 -12.43 12.85
C CYS A 62 4.60 -11.23 13.26
N PHE A 63 5.14 -10.01 13.28
CA PHE A 63 4.46 -8.85 13.88
C PHE A 63 3.77 -7.94 12.86
N SER A 64 4.29 -7.84 11.63
CA SER A 64 3.66 -7.01 10.61
C SER A 64 4.25 -7.25 9.23
N ALA A 65 3.46 -7.82 8.31
CA ALA A 65 3.83 -7.94 6.89
C ALA A 65 3.77 -6.59 6.14
N GLN A 66 4.30 -5.53 6.76
CA GLN A 66 4.53 -4.27 6.07
C GLN A 66 5.84 -4.37 5.30
N TYR A 67 5.72 -4.43 3.98
CA TYR A 67 6.86 -4.59 3.06
C TYR A 67 7.95 -3.53 3.21
N ARG A 68 7.62 -2.37 3.81
CA ARG A 68 8.58 -1.32 4.15
C ARG A 68 9.75 -1.83 5.01
N PHE A 69 9.51 -2.78 5.90
CA PHE A 69 10.54 -3.33 6.79
C PHE A 69 11.43 -4.40 6.16
N PHE A 70 11.17 -4.78 4.89
CA PHE A 70 12.05 -5.68 4.14
C PHE A 70 13.03 -4.93 3.24
N ILE A 71 12.74 -3.66 2.89
CA ILE A 71 13.54 -2.87 1.94
C ILE A 71 14.99 -2.73 2.40
N ASP A 72 15.21 -2.55 3.70
CA ASP A 72 16.53 -2.42 4.29
C ASP A 72 17.34 -3.73 4.26
N VAL A 73 16.67 -4.89 4.36
CA VAL A 73 17.31 -6.20 4.19
C VAL A 73 17.96 -6.32 2.81
N PHE A 74 17.25 -5.91 1.76
CA PHE A 74 17.79 -5.91 0.40
C PHE A 74 18.98 -4.95 0.25
N PHE A 75 18.94 -3.78 0.90
CA PHE A 75 20.04 -2.82 0.88
C PHE A 75 21.30 -3.35 1.57
N VAL A 76 21.16 -3.90 2.79
CA VAL A 76 22.30 -4.45 3.52
C VAL A 76 22.89 -5.64 2.75
N PHE A 77 22.05 -6.53 2.24
CA PHE A 77 22.49 -7.62 1.38
C PHE A 77 23.29 -7.12 0.17
N PHE A 78 22.77 -6.14 -0.57
CA PHE A 78 23.45 -5.60 -1.73
C PHE A 78 24.84 -5.04 -1.36
N VAL A 79 24.92 -4.20 -0.34
CA VAL A 79 26.19 -3.56 0.04
C VAL A 79 27.21 -4.57 0.55
N VAL A 80 26.80 -5.57 1.35
CA VAL A 80 27.73 -6.55 1.92
C VAL A 80 28.23 -7.53 0.85
N VAL A 81 27.33 -8.06 0.02
CA VAL A 81 27.70 -9.07 -0.99
C VAL A 81 28.44 -8.44 -2.17
N PHE A 82 27.94 -7.32 -2.72
CA PHE A 82 28.53 -6.71 -3.91
C PHE A 82 29.85 -5.99 -3.62
N ARG A 83 30.12 -5.61 -2.37
CA ARG A 83 31.43 -5.04 -1.98
C ARG A 83 32.58 -6.04 -2.13
N GLU A 84 32.31 -7.33 -1.94
CA GLU A 84 33.33 -8.38 -2.08
C GLU A 84 33.52 -8.79 -3.55
N VAL A 85 32.48 -8.65 -4.37
CA VAL A 85 32.52 -8.98 -5.80
C VAL A 85 33.05 -7.82 -6.65
N PHE A 86 32.73 -6.58 -6.30
CA PHE A 86 33.08 -5.38 -7.06
C PHE A 86 33.96 -4.43 -6.26
N SER A 87 34.84 -3.70 -6.95
CA SER A 87 35.58 -2.61 -6.32
C SER A 87 34.62 -1.58 -5.71
N LYS A 88 35.06 -0.90 -4.63
CA LYS A 88 34.26 0.11 -3.91
C LYS A 88 33.61 1.15 -4.84
N LYS A 89 34.33 1.62 -5.87
CA LYS A 89 33.82 2.62 -6.82
C LYS A 89 32.66 2.08 -7.65
N TRP A 90 32.80 0.86 -8.17
CA TRP A 90 31.78 0.19 -8.97
C TRP A 90 30.55 -0.17 -8.13
N CYS A 91 30.72 -0.69 -6.92
CA CYS A 91 29.62 -1.01 -6.02
C CYS A 91 28.80 0.25 -5.63
N LEU A 92 29.48 1.37 -5.35
CA LEU A 92 28.80 2.62 -5.04
C LEU A 92 28.07 3.20 -6.26
N GLY A 93 28.71 3.12 -7.44
CA GLY A 93 28.13 3.57 -8.70
C GLY A 93 26.88 2.78 -9.08
N THR A 94 26.91 1.46 -8.98
CA THR A 94 25.74 0.60 -9.28
C THR A 94 24.61 0.81 -8.28
N PHE A 95 24.91 0.90 -6.98
CA PHE A 95 23.91 1.19 -5.96
C PHE A 95 23.22 2.53 -6.18
N SER A 96 24.01 3.58 -6.46
CA SER A 96 23.50 4.93 -6.69
C SER A 96 22.66 4.98 -7.96
N GLY A 97 23.15 4.36 -9.04
CA GLY A 97 22.41 4.26 -10.31
C GLY A 97 21.07 3.55 -10.14
N LEU A 98 21.04 2.41 -9.44
CA LEU A 98 19.80 1.66 -9.18
C LEU A 98 18.84 2.45 -8.29
N SER A 99 19.37 3.19 -7.31
CA SER A 99 18.56 4.04 -6.42
C SER A 99 17.90 5.18 -7.20
N VAL A 100 18.66 5.87 -8.07
CA VAL A 100 18.12 6.92 -8.94
C VAL A 100 17.07 6.35 -9.89
N LEU A 101 17.33 5.17 -10.47
CA LEU A 101 16.37 4.47 -11.32
C LEU A 101 15.07 4.16 -10.56
N MET A 102 15.14 3.66 -9.33
CA MET A 102 13.96 3.39 -8.52
C MET A 102 13.17 4.65 -8.19
N VAL A 103 13.85 5.73 -7.78
CA VAL A 103 13.19 7.03 -7.55
C VAL A 103 12.52 7.54 -8.82
N SER A 104 13.15 7.35 -9.98
CA SER A 104 12.59 7.76 -11.28
C SER A 104 11.32 6.97 -11.62
N ILE A 105 11.32 5.64 -11.44
CA ILE A 105 10.13 4.82 -11.64
C ILE A 105 8.98 5.26 -10.71
N LEU A 106 9.29 5.55 -9.44
CA LEU A 106 8.30 6.00 -8.46
C LEU A 106 7.77 7.41 -8.75
N ALA A 107 8.58 8.30 -9.35
CA ALA A 107 8.17 9.64 -9.74
C ALA A 107 7.16 9.65 -10.90
N PHE A 108 7.15 8.59 -11.72
CA PHE A 108 6.26 8.42 -12.87
C PHE A 108 5.29 7.24 -12.65
N PRO A 109 4.19 7.44 -11.90
CA PRO A 109 3.29 6.35 -11.53
C PRO A 109 2.62 5.66 -12.72
N GLN A 110 2.53 6.30 -13.89
CA GLN A 110 2.04 5.67 -15.14
C GLN A 110 2.82 4.39 -15.48
N ILE A 111 4.14 4.39 -15.30
CA ILE A 111 4.99 3.21 -15.55
C ILE A 111 4.57 2.06 -14.63
N LEU A 112 4.28 2.36 -13.36
CA LEU A 112 3.83 1.38 -12.38
C LEU A 112 2.43 0.86 -12.71
N GLN A 113 1.51 1.73 -13.14
CA GLN A 113 0.15 1.35 -13.51
C GLN A 113 0.13 0.40 -14.70
N GLU A 114 0.94 0.67 -15.74
CA GLU A 114 0.98 -0.14 -16.97
C GLU A 114 1.78 -1.44 -16.79
N LYS A 115 2.92 -1.38 -16.11
CA LYS A 115 3.84 -2.54 -16.00
C LYS A 115 3.58 -3.41 -14.78
N ILE A 116 2.99 -2.86 -13.71
CA ILE A 116 2.74 -3.56 -12.45
C ILE A 116 1.31 -3.22 -11.95
N PRO A 117 0.26 -3.67 -12.65
CA PRO A 117 -1.13 -3.36 -12.28
C PRO A 117 -1.52 -3.90 -10.89
N SER A 118 -0.79 -4.90 -10.37
CA SER A 118 -0.99 -5.39 -8.99
C SER A 118 -0.55 -4.39 -7.90
N PHE A 119 0.19 -3.34 -8.27
CA PHE A 119 0.64 -2.30 -7.35
C PHE A 119 -0.41 -1.19 -7.27
N ASN A 120 -1.44 -1.41 -6.44
CA ASN A 120 -2.57 -0.48 -6.25
C ASN A 120 -2.14 0.97 -5.93
N LEU A 121 -1.02 1.16 -5.23
CA LEU A 121 -0.48 2.50 -4.94
C LEU A 121 -0.14 3.27 -6.22
N GLY A 122 0.23 2.60 -7.30
CA GLY A 122 0.46 3.21 -8.61
C GLY A 122 -0.73 4.02 -9.10
N PHE A 123 -1.96 3.55 -8.87
CA PHE A 123 -3.19 4.23 -9.29
C PHE A 123 -3.58 5.41 -8.40
N VAL A 124 -3.01 5.49 -7.20
CA VAL A 124 -3.32 6.54 -6.20
C VAL A 124 -2.26 7.64 -6.21
N MET A 125 -1.03 7.31 -6.59
CA MET A 125 0.07 8.26 -6.70
C MET A 125 -0.19 9.27 -7.82
N ARG A 126 0.00 10.56 -7.51
CA ARG A 126 -0.03 11.64 -8.50
C ARG A 126 1.33 11.75 -9.19
N ASN A 127 1.32 12.26 -10.42
CA ASN A 127 2.53 12.57 -11.16
C ASN A 127 3.40 13.58 -10.41
N PHE A 128 4.71 13.45 -10.57
CA PHE A 128 5.67 14.42 -10.05
C PHE A 128 5.48 15.80 -10.70
N GLU A 129 5.48 16.84 -9.87
CA GLU A 129 5.44 18.24 -10.30
C GLU A 129 6.77 18.91 -9.91
N ALA A 130 7.42 19.64 -10.82
CA ALA A 130 8.75 20.24 -10.58
C ALA A 130 8.81 21.15 -9.34
N LYS A 131 7.68 21.78 -8.96
CA LYS A 131 7.57 22.58 -7.73
C LYS A 131 7.78 21.76 -6.44
N GLN A 132 7.59 20.44 -6.49
CA GLN A 132 7.77 19.52 -5.36
C GLN A 132 9.23 19.38 -4.89
N VAL A 133 10.21 19.80 -5.71
CA VAL A 133 11.63 19.80 -5.32
C VAL A 133 11.90 20.75 -4.15
N TYR A 134 11.24 21.91 -4.12
CA TYR A 134 11.48 22.95 -3.11
C TYR A 134 10.24 23.27 -2.28
N LYS A 135 9.04 22.86 -2.71
CA LYS A 135 7.80 23.06 -1.97
C LYS A 135 7.03 21.74 -1.88
N PRO A 136 6.92 21.09 -0.71
CA PRO A 136 6.17 19.86 -0.58
C PRO A 136 4.71 20.09 -0.98
N LEU A 137 4.08 19.04 -1.55
CA LEU A 137 2.69 19.10 -1.91
C LEU A 137 1.84 19.26 -0.64
N TYR A 138 1.02 20.30 -0.61
CA TYR A 138 0.04 20.50 0.45
C TYR A 138 -1.30 19.96 -0.01
N TYR A 139 -1.87 19.04 0.76
CA TYR A 139 -3.25 18.61 0.57
C TYR A 139 -4.17 19.69 1.16
N SER A 140 -5.07 20.25 0.34
CA SER A 140 -6.03 21.25 0.81
C SER A 140 -7.13 20.57 1.62
N LEU A 141 -7.23 20.91 2.92
CA LEU A 141 -8.08 20.20 3.89
C LEU A 141 -9.53 19.96 3.41
N ASN A 142 -10.20 20.91 2.78
CA ASN A 142 -11.67 20.92 2.81
C ASN A 142 -12.39 20.88 1.45
N LYS A 143 -11.81 20.28 0.40
CA LYS A 143 -12.56 20.11 -0.86
C LYS A 143 -13.48 18.90 -0.77
N HIS A 144 -14.74 19.13 -0.46
CA HIS A 144 -15.76 18.08 -0.41
C HIS A 144 -17.11 18.58 -0.91
N ASP A 145 -17.94 17.63 -1.30
CA ASP A 145 -19.34 17.84 -1.62
C ASP A 145 -20.21 17.15 -0.57
N THR A 146 -21.19 17.87 -0.04
CA THR A 146 -22.12 17.35 0.96
C THR A 146 -23.38 16.83 0.27
N PHE A 147 -23.82 15.65 0.68
CA PHE A 147 -25.00 15.00 0.16
C PHE A 147 -25.84 14.41 1.29
N THR A 148 -27.11 14.14 1.00
CA THR A 148 -28.03 13.54 1.96
C THR A 148 -28.75 12.36 1.31
N VAL A 149 -28.77 11.22 1.99
CA VAL A 149 -29.57 10.06 1.58
C VAL A 149 -30.34 9.56 2.80
N GLY A 150 -31.67 9.53 2.68
CA GLY A 150 -32.56 9.26 3.81
C GLY A 150 -32.39 10.33 4.90
N ASN A 151 -31.98 9.93 6.10
CA ASN A 151 -31.72 10.84 7.22
C ASN A 151 -30.22 11.13 7.47
N LEU A 152 -29.32 10.61 6.64
CA LEU A 152 -27.87 10.79 6.81
C LEU A 152 -27.33 11.84 5.84
N GLU A 153 -26.80 12.93 6.39
CA GLU A 153 -25.95 13.89 5.69
C GLU A 153 -24.49 13.42 5.79
N PHE A 154 -23.78 13.42 4.66
CA PHE A 154 -22.40 12.95 4.58
C PHE A 154 -21.60 13.73 3.55
N ASN A 155 -20.28 13.74 3.74
CA ASN A 155 -19.35 14.46 2.91
C ASN A 155 -18.56 13.48 2.02
N VAL A 156 -18.38 13.87 0.76
CA VAL A 156 -17.59 13.11 -0.21
C VAL A 156 -16.39 13.95 -0.62
N PRO A 157 -15.15 13.46 -0.45
CA PRO A 157 -13.95 14.18 -0.86
C PRO A 157 -13.92 14.41 -2.37
N ARG A 158 -13.53 15.62 -2.79
CA ARG A 158 -13.31 15.98 -4.19
C ARG A 158 -11.82 15.84 -4.53
N ASP A 159 -11.51 15.37 -5.73
CA ASP A 159 -10.15 15.21 -6.27
C ASP A 159 -9.23 14.25 -5.49
N TYR A 160 -9.77 13.48 -4.53
CA TYR A 160 -9.00 12.53 -3.73
C TYR A 160 -9.82 11.29 -3.37
N VAL A 161 -9.16 10.13 -3.38
CA VAL A 161 -9.81 8.83 -3.17
C VAL A 161 -10.02 8.49 -1.70
N PHE A 162 -9.35 9.20 -0.78
CA PHE A 162 -9.45 8.99 0.65
C PHE A 162 -10.16 10.15 1.35
N GLY A 163 -10.74 9.86 2.52
CA GLY A 163 -11.40 10.83 3.38
C GLY A 163 -10.52 11.43 4.47
N PHE A 164 -9.18 11.47 4.28
CA PHE A 164 -8.22 11.79 5.35
C PHE A 164 -8.50 13.13 6.05
N ASP A 165 -9.01 14.10 5.31
CA ASP A 165 -9.11 15.49 5.74
C ASP A 165 -10.53 16.07 5.63
N THR A 166 -11.49 15.21 5.30
CA THR A 166 -12.87 15.63 5.05
C THR A 166 -13.67 15.60 6.36
N VAL A 167 -14.57 16.57 6.52
CA VAL A 167 -15.44 16.67 7.70
C VAL A 167 -16.31 15.41 7.83
N LEU A 168 -16.32 14.81 9.02
CA LEU A 168 -17.13 13.62 9.30
C LEU A 168 -18.65 13.96 9.34
N PRO A 169 -19.54 13.03 8.93
CA PRO A 169 -19.25 11.69 8.43
C PRO A 169 -18.81 11.71 6.94
N VAL A 170 -17.77 10.95 6.62
CA VAL A 170 -17.19 10.89 5.27
C VAL A 170 -17.51 9.57 4.60
N LEU A 171 -17.98 9.62 3.36
CA LEU A 171 -18.13 8.46 2.50
C LEU A 171 -17.33 8.65 1.22
N THR A 172 -16.46 7.69 0.90
CA THR A 172 -15.69 7.71 -0.35
C THR A 172 -16.58 7.34 -1.54
N PRO A 173 -16.25 7.81 -2.76
CA PRO A 173 -17.00 7.41 -3.96
C PRO A 173 -17.10 5.89 -4.15
N HIS A 174 -16.06 5.15 -3.74
CA HIS A 174 -16.05 3.69 -3.75
C HIS A 174 -17.11 3.10 -2.81
N GLN A 175 -17.19 3.59 -1.56
CA GLN A 175 -18.19 3.12 -0.59
C GLN A 175 -19.62 3.36 -1.08
N LEU A 176 -19.88 4.52 -1.69
CA LEU A 176 -21.20 4.81 -2.29
C LEU A 176 -21.57 3.81 -3.39
N GLY A 177 -20.60 3.43 -4.22
CA GLY A 177 -20.76 2.40 -5.23
C GLY A 177 -21.13 1.03 -4.64
N GLU A 178 -20.46 0.63 -3.56
CA GLU A 178 -20.76 -0.62 -2.85
C GLU A 178 -22.15 -0.59 -2.21
N PHE A 179 -22.52 0.49 -1.55
CA PHE A 179 -23.87 0.67 -0.99
C PHE A 179 -24.97 0.61 -2.04
N TYR A 180 -24.74 1.23 -3.21
CA TYR A 180 -25.68 1.14 -4.33
C TYR A 180 -25.84 -0.29 -4.85
N LYS A 181 -24.74 -1.04 -5.00
CA LYS A 181 -24.75 -2.45 -5.44
C LYS A 181 -25.47 -3.34 -4.44
N LEU A 182 -25.15 -3.19 -3.15
CA LEU A 182 -25.74 -3.97 -2.06
C LEU A 182 -27.20 -3.57 -1.76
N GLY A 183 -27.64 -2.39 -2.23
CA GLY A 183 -28.99 -1.88 -2.00
C GLY A 183 -29.26 -1.50 -0.54
N ILE A 184 -28.21 -1.21 0.22
CA ILE A 184 -28.27 -0.81 1.63
C ILE A 184 -27.51 0.49 1.83
N PHE A 185 -27.90 1.30 2.81
CA PHE A 185 -27.23 2.54 3.14
C PHE A 185 -27.29 2.79 4.66
N PRO A 186 -26.23 3.35 5.27
CA PRO A 186 -26.24 3.67 6.69
C PRO A 186 -27.22 4.83 6.97
N GLN A 187 -27.97 4.73 8.05
CA GLN A 187 -28.92 5.75 8.51
C GLN A 187 -28.66 6.03 9.98
N LYS A 188 -28.84 7.29 10.41
CA LYS A 188 -28.71 7.65 11.82
C LYS A 188 -29.78 6.94 12.65
N THR A 189 -29.40 6.37 13.79
CA THR A 189 -30.35 5.71 14.71
C THR A 189 -31.17 6.72 15.50
N GLY A 190 -30.63 7.91 15.76
CA GLY A 190 -31.38 9.03 16.32
C GLY A 190 -30.91 10.38 15.75
N GLU A 191 -31.04 11.46 16.52
CA GLU A 191 -30.81 12.81 16.00
C GLU A 191 -29.31 13.10 15.77
N ASN A 192 -28.48 12.62 16.70
CA ASN A 192 -27.05 12.87 16.73
C ASN A 192 -26.22 11.68 16.19
N LEU A 193 -24.99 11.95 15.76
CA LEU A 193 -24.09 10.97 15.16
C LEU A 193 -23.47 9.99 16.17
N ASP A 194 -23.42 10.36 17.45
CA ASP A 194 -22.90 9.56 18.56
C ASP A 194 -23.77 8.34 18.90
N GLN A 195 -25.06 8.40 18.55
CA GLN A 195 -26.03 7.32 18.74
C GLN A 195 -25.86 6.18 17.71
N GLY A 196 -24.91 6.30 16.78
CA GLY A 196 -24.53 5.27 15.83
C GLY A 196 -25.45 5.18 14.61
N PHE A 197 -25.26 4.09 13.85
CA PHE A 197 -25.89 3.88 12.55
C PHE A 197 -26.54 2.51 12.45
N VAL A 198 -27.64 2.45 11.69
CA VAL A 198 -28.29 1.19 11.30
C VAL A 198 -28.27 1.03 9.79
N TRP A 199 -28.09 -0.20 9.32
CA TRP A 199 -28.18 -0.51 7.89
C TRP A 199 -29.64 -0.56 7.46
N LYS A 200 -30.03 0.33 6.53
CA LYS A 200 -31.38 0.35 5.97
C LYS A 200 -31.34 -0.03 4.50
N LYS A 201 -32.30 -0.85 4.07
CA LYS A 201 -32.52 -1.14 2.65
C LYS A 201 -33.02 0.12 1.94
N LEU A 202 -32.38 0.46 0.83
CA LEU A 202 -32.74 1.62 0.02
C LEU A 202 -34.09 1.40 -0.66
N ASN A 203 -35.00 2.38 -0.51
CA ASN A 203 -36.21 2.41 -1.32
C ASN A 203 -35.89 2.84 -2.78
N PHE A 204 -36.86 2.75 -3.68
CA PHE A 204 -36.64 3.05 -5.11
C PHE A 204 -36.17 4.50 -5.35
N GLN A 205 -36.73 5.46 -4.60
CA GLN A 205 -36.37 6.87 -4.72
C GLN A 205 -34.97 7.15 -4.17
N GLU A 206 -34.65 6.63 -2.98
CA GLU A 206 -33.33 6.73 -2.35
C GLU A 206 -32.25 6.07 -3.22
N LYS A 207 -32.54 4.91 -3.81
CA LYS A 207 -31.62 4.22 -4.72
C LYS A 207 -31.38 5.02 -6.00
N LYS A 208 -32.43 5.61 -6.58
CA LYS A 208 -32.32 6.50 -7.75
C LYS A 208 -31.52 7.77 -7.40
N HIS A 209 -31.76 8.33 -6.22
CA HIS A 209 -31.04 9.51 -5.74
C HIS A 209 -29.56 9.21 -5.51
N LEU A 210 -29.22 8.11 -4.83
CA LEU A 210 -27.84 7.66 -4.66
C LEU A 210 -27.13 7.46 -6.00
N LYS A 211 -27.83 6.89 -6.99
CA LYS A 211 -27.29 6.76 -8.36
C LYS A 211 -26.95 8.12 -8.96
N SER A 212 -27.84 9.12 -8.82
CA SER A 212 -27.59 10.47 -9.33
C SER A 212 -26.41 11.16 -8.65
N ILE A 213 -26.22 10.93 -7.34
CA ILE A 213 -25.05 11.42 -6.60
C ILE A 213 -23.77 10.79 -7.16
N ILE A 214 -23.75 9.47 -7.34
CA ILE A 214 -22.59 8.74 -7.91
C ILE A 214 -22.26 9.25 -9.31
N GLU A 215 -23.26 9.49 -10.15
CA GLU A 215 -23.06 10.05 -11.50
C GLU A 215 -22.55 11.49 -11.47
N LYS A 216 -22.99 12.30 -10.50
CA LYS A 216 -22.48 13.67 -10.29
C LYS A 216 -21.01 13.68 -9.87
N ILE A 217 -20.59 12.75 -9.02
CA ILE A 217 -19.20 12.64 -8.54
C ILE A 217 -18.24 12.15 -9.64
N LYS A 218 -18.74 11.35 -10.59
CA LYS A 218 -17.93 10.84 -11.71
C LYS A 218 -17.71 11.84 -12.85
N LYS A 219 -18.52 12.91 -12.90
CA LYS A 219 -18.38 14.01 -13.86
C LYS A 219 -17.36 15.03 -13.36
#